data_AF-A0A947MLU6-F1
#
_entry.id   AF-A0A947MLU6-F1
#
_cell.length_a   1.000
_cell.length_b   1.000
_cell.length_c   1.000
_cell.angle_alpha   90.00
_cell.angle_beta   90.00
_cell.angle_gamma   90.00
#
_symmetry.space_group_name_H-M   'P 1'
#
loop_
_entity.id
_entity.type
_entity.pdbx_description
1 polymer ?
#
loop_
_entity_poly.entity_id
_entity_poly.type
_entity_poly.pdbx_seq_one_letter_code
_entity_poly.pdbx_strand_id
1 'polypeptide(L)'
;MKIFPIVLTLIFIGMIVLYVFIGRLGGGEQLQQDKALAAEMEGREALTQSRADLALLYFDKGLKALKETPTSPQLSRLWAGRGDALAALKRCSEAKIAWSEACKRGQAMACKAVCKAQMPAKQ
;
A
#
# COMPACT_ATOMS: atom_id res chain seq x y z
N MET A 1 11.89 31.56 -48.54
CA MET A 1 12.46 31.26 -47.20
C MET A 1 11.34 31.05 -46.18
N LYS A 2 10.63 29.91 -46.22
CA LYS A 2 9.56 29.56 -45.26
C LYS A 2 9.72 28.16 -44.63
N ILE A 3 10.78 27.43 -45.01
CA ILE A 3 11.05 26.07 -44.54
C ILE A 3 11.63 26.07 -43.12
N PHE A 4 12.45 27.09 -42.79
CA PHE A 4 13.07 27.24 -41.48
C PHE A 4 12.08 27.28 -40.29
N PRO A 5 10.99 28.07 -40.31
CA PRO A 5 10.02 28.05 -39.21
C PRO A 5 9.27 26.72 -39.10
N ILE A 6 9.06 26.01 -40.22
CA ILE A 6 8.36 24.71 -40.23
C ILE A 6 9.23 23.62 -39.59
N VAL A 7 10.54 23.62 -39.86
CA VAL A 7 11.47 22.66 -39.24
C VAL A 7 11.58 22.92 -37.74
N LEU A 8 11.64 24.19 -37.32
CA LEU A 8 11.70 24.55 -35.91
C LEU A 8 10.45 24.07 -35.14
N THR A 9 9.26 24.28 -35.70
CA THR A 9 8.02 23.83 -35.04
C THR A 9 7.94 22.31 -34.93
N LEU A 10 8.39 21.57 -35.94
CA LEU A 10 8.44 20.11 -35.89
C LEU A 10 9.39 19.58 -34.81
N ILE A 11 10.53 20.24 -34.58
CA ILE A 11 11.46 19.88 -33.49
C ILE A 11 10.80 20.12 -32.12
N PHE A 12 10.13 21.25 -31.93
CA PHE A 12 9.42 21.54 -30.67
C PHE A 12 8.27 20.55 -30.43
N ILE A 13 7.49 20.22 -31.46
CA ILE A 13 6.43 19.21 -31.36
C ILE A 13 7.03 17.84 -31.01
N GLY A 14 8.14 17.45 -31.66
CA GLY A 14 8.85 16.21 -31.35
C GLY A 14 9.36 16.15 -29.91
N MET A 15 9.93 17.25 -29.40
CA MET A 15 10.36 17.34 -28.00
C MET A 15 9.18 17.25 -27.02
N ILE A 16 8.06 17.93 -27.31
CA ILE A 16 6.86 17.86 -26.45
C ILE A 16 6.32 16.42 -26.41
N VAL A 17 6.24 15.74 -27.55
CA VAL A 17 5.80 14.34 -27.62
C VAL A 17 6.76 13.43 -26.86
N LEU A 18 8.08 13.63 -27.01
CA LEU A 18 9.09 12.87 -26.29
C LEU A 18 8.99 13.07 -24.76
N TYR A 19 8.79 14.31 -24.31
CA TYR A 19 8.59 14.63 -22.89
C TYR A 19 7.34 13.97 -22.31
N VAL A 20 6.22 14.00 -23.03
CA VAL A 20 4.99 13.32 -22.62
C VAL A 20 5.17 11.80 -22.60
N PHE A 21 5.88 11.25 -23.58
CA PHE A 21 6.15 9.81 -23.67
C PHE A 21 7.05 9.32 -22.52
N ILE A 22 8.12 10.06 -22.20
CA ILE A 22 9.00 9.75 -21.06
C ILE A 22 8.24 9.88 -19.73
N GLY A 23 7.41 10.92 -19.57
CA GLY A 23 6.59 11.10 -18.37
C GLY A 23 5.58 9.97 -18.13
N ARG A 24 5.09 9.33 -19.21
CA ARG A 24 4.15 8.20 -19.12
C ARG A 24 4.81 6.88 -18.75
N LEU A 25 6.13 6.73 -18.98
CA LEU A 25 6.89 5.51 -18.65
C LEU A 25 7.39 5.46 -17.20
N GLY A 26 7.53 6.60 -16.51
CA GLY A 26 8.14 6.66 -15.17
C GLY A 26 7.20 6.76 -13.96
N GLY A 27 5.90 7.01 -14.16
CA GLY A 27 5.04 7.54 -13.06
C GLY A 27 4.12 6.57 -12.32
N GLY A 28 4.03 5.31 -12.72
CA GLY A 28 3.02 4.38 -12.18
C GLY A 28 3.41 3.76 -10.83
N GLU A 29 4.66 3.36 -10.68
CA GLU A 29 5.09 2.46 -9.60
C GLU A 29 5.27 3.19 -8.26
N GLN A 30 5.84 4.40 -8.25
CA GLN A 30 6.03 5.19 -7.02
C GLN A 30 4.70 5.64 -6.40
N LEU A 31 3.73 6.09 -7.21
CA LEU A 31 2.46 6.60 -6.72
C LEU A 31 1.61 5.52 -6.01
N GLN A 32 1.70 4.27 -6.45
CA GLN A 32 0.98 3.17 -5.80
C GLN A 32 1.62 2.81 -4.44
N GLN A 33 2.94 2.86 -4.35
CA GLN A 33 3.67 2.61 -3.11
C GLN A 33 3.42 3.69 -2.05
N ASP A 34 3.36 4.96 -2.46
CA ASP A 34 3.06 6.08 -1.56
C ASP A 34 1.65 5.96 -0.95
N LYS A 35 0.66 5.56 -1.77
CA LYS A 35 -0.71 5.31 -1.29
C LYS A 35 -0.79 4.16 -0.30
N ALA A 36 0.00 3.11 -0.53
CA ALA A 36 0.07 1.98 0.40
C ALA A 36 0.70 2.38 1.73
N LEU A 37 1.74 3.21 1.70
CA LEU A 37 2.37 3.73 2.91
C LEU A 37 1.42 4.64 3.69
N ALA A 38 0.69 5.52 3.01
CA ALA A 38 -0.33 6.36 3.64
C ALA A 38 -1.42 5.52 4.32
N ALA A 39 -1.93 4.48 3.64
CA ALA A 39 -2.91 3.56 4.22
C ALA A 39 -2.35 2.80 5.44
N GLU A 40 -1.06 2.46 5.46
CA GLU A 40 -0.41 1.88 6.63
C GLU A 40 -0.41 2.86 7.81
N MET A 41 -0.01 4.12 7.57
CA MET A 41 0.04 5.15 8.61
C MET A 41 -1.33 5.46 9.19
N GLU A 42 -2.32 5.71 8.33
CA GLU A 42 -3.71 5.97 8.73
C GLU A 42 -4.31 4.78 9.48
N GLY A 43 -4.03 3.55 9.01
CA GLY A 43 -4.47 2.33 9.69
C GLY A 43 -3.84 2.17 11.07
N ARG A 44 -2.55 2.44 11.23
CA ARG A 44 -1.86 2.40 12.53
C ARG A 44 -2.38 3.47 13.48
N GLU A 45 -2.60 4.69 13.00
CA GLU A 45 -3.19 5.76 13.80
C GLU A 45 -4.61 5.42 14.25
N ALA A 46 -5.43 4.83 13.38
CA ALA A 46 -6.75 4.34 13.76
C ALA A 46 -6.68 3.25 14.85
N LEU A 47 -5.66 2.38 14.81
CA LEU A 47 -5.42 1.41 15.89
C LEU A 47 -5.02 2.06 17.22
N THR A 48 -4.19 3.10 17.20
CA THR A 48 -3.83 3.82 18.45
C THR A 48 -5.04 4.56 19.03
N GLN A 49 -5.95 5.03 18.17
CA GLN A 49 -7.25 5.59 18.56
C GLN A 49 -8.28 4.52 18.95
N SER A 50 -7.91 3.23 19.01
CA SER A 50 -8.81 2.10 19.29
C SER A 50 -9.98 1.95 18.31
N ARG A 51 -9.90 2.57 17.12
CA ARG A 51 -10.87 2.44 16.02
C ARG A 51 -10.43 1.33 15.08
N ALA A 52 -10.52 0.10 15.56
CA ALA A 52 -10.06 -1.08 14.83
C ALA A 52 -10.90 -1.37 13.56
N ASP A 53 -12.16 -0.97 13.55
CA ASP A 53 -13.06 -0.99 12.40
C ASP A 53 -12.57 -0.08 11.27
N LEU A 54 -12.19 1.16 11.61
CA LEU A 54 -11.66 2.12 10.67
C LEU A 54 -10.26 1.72 10.19
N ALA A 55 -9.41 1.21 11.09
CA ALA A 55 -8.10 0.67 10.75
C ALA A 55 -8.22 -0.45 9.70
N LEU A 56 -9.19 -1.36 9.88
CA LEU A 56 -9.43 -2.45 8.93
C LEU A 56 -9.76 -1.92 7.53
N LEU A 57 -10.59 -0.87 7.45
CA LEU A 57 -10.95 -0.23 6.18
C LEU A 57 -9.72 0.36 5.47
N TYR A 58 -8.83 1.02 6.20
CA TYR A 58 -7.59 1.58 5.62
C TYR A 58 -6.67 0.49 5.08
N PHE A 59 -6.46 -0.58 5.85
CA PHE A 59 -5.64 -1.70 5.39
C PHE A 59 -6.24 -2.40 4.17
N ASP A 60 -7.56 -2.64 4.14
CA ASP A 60 -8.24 -3.24 2.98
C ASP A 60 -8.13 -2.34 1.73
N LYS A 61 -8.20 -1.01 1.89
CA LYS A 61 -7.99 -0.04 0.81
C LYS A 61 -6.55 -0.11 0.27
N GLY A 62 -5.55 -0.17 1.15
CA GLY A 62 -4.15 -0.33 0.77
C GLY A 62 -3.90 -1.65 0.03
N LEU A 63 -4.49 -2.75 0.49
CA LEU A 63 -4.38 -4.05 -0.16
C LEU A 63 -4.98 -4.06 -1.57
N LYS A 64 -6.11 -3.37 -1.78
CA LYS A 64 -6.70 -3.20 -3.12
C LYS A 64 -5.79 -2.38 -4.04
N ALA A 65 -5.14 -1.34 -3.51
CA ALA A 65 -4.22 -0.51 -4.29
C ALA A 65 -2.97 -1.29 -4.73
N LEU A 66 -2.49 -2.23 -3.92
CA LEU A 66 -1.33 -3.07 -4.24
C LEU A 66 -1.70 -4.39 -4.94
N LYS A 67 -2.95 -4.59 -5.36
CA LYS A 67 -3.40 -5.86 -5.96
C LYS A 67 -2.58 -6.27 -7.19
N GLU A 68 -2.10 -5.30 -7.95
CA GLU A 68 -1.30 -5.52 -9.18
C GLU A 68 0.20 -5.71 -8.90
N THR A 69 0.67 -5.44 -7.68
CA THR A 69 2.09 -5.49 -7.29
C THR A 69 2.32 -6.47 -6.12
N PRO A 70 2.20 -7.79 -6.36
CA PRO A 70 2.17 -8.81 -5.30
C PRO A 70 3.51 -9.01 -4.56
N THR A 71 4.61 -8.50 -5.09
CA THR A 71 5.98 -8.66 -4.55
C THR A 71 6.46 -7.50 -3.69
N SER A 72 5.61 -6.50 -3.41
CA SER A 72 6.03 -5.37 -2.57
C SER A 72 6.18 -5.77 -1.10
N PRO A 73 7.29 -5.41 -0.43
CA PRO A 73 7.44 -5.51 1.02
C PRO A 73 6.36 -4.74 1.80
N GLN A 74 5.70 -3.75 1.19
CA GLN A 74 4.61 -2.99 1.82
C GLN A 74 3.33 -3.84 1.92
N LEU A 75 3.11 -4.76 0.97
CA LEU A 75 1.94 -5.64 0.98
C LEU A 75 1.94 -6.53 2.23
N SER A 76 3.11 -7.03 2.62
CA SER A 76 3.26 -7.86 3.81
C SER A 76 2.95 -7.08 5.10
N ARG A 77 3.33 -5.79 5.18
CA ARG A 77 2.98 -4.90 6.29
C ARG A 77 1.48 -4.59 6.38
N LEU A 78 0.82 -4.36 5.25
CA LEU A 78 -0.62 -4.13 5.21
C LEU A 78 -1.41 -5.37 5.67
N TRP A 79 -1.02 -6.57 5.25
CA TRP A 79 -1.62 -7.81 5.74
C TRP A 79 -1.41 -8.00 7.25
N ALA A 80 -0.24 -7.62 7.77
CA ALA A 80 0.02 -7.66 9.20
C ALA A 80 -0.89 -6.69 9.97
N GLY A 81 -0.98 -5.44 9.53
CA GLY A 81 -1.87 -4.43 10.12
C GLY A 81 -3.35 -4.83 10.05
N ARG A 82 -3.78 -5.45 8.94
CA ARG A 82 -5.11 -6.05 8.82
C ARG A 82 -5.37 -7.12 9.89
N GLY A 83 -4.38 -7.98 10.14
CA GLY A 83 -4.45 -8.99 11.20
C GLY A 83 -4.58 -8.35 12.58
N ASP A 84 -3.82 -7.29 12.85
CA ASP A 84 -3.87 -6.56 14.12
C ASP A 84 -5.23 -5.89 14.35
N ALA A 85 -5.80 -5.28 13.30
CA ALA A 85 -7.14 -4.71 13.34
C ALA A 85 -8.23 -5.77 13.59
N LEU A 86 -8.15 -6.92 12.91
CA LEU A 86 -9.07 -8.04 13.13
C LEU A 86 -8.93 -8.62 14.54
N ALA A 87 -7.71 -8.69 15.08
CA ALA A 87 -7.46 -9.14 16.43
C ALA A 87 -8.07 -8.18 17.48
N ALA A 88 -7.94 -6.87 17.26
CA ALA A 88 -8.58 -5.85 18.09
C ALA A 88 -10.12 -5.93 18.02
N LEU A 89 -10.69 -6.31 16.87
CA LEU A 89 -12.12 -6.62 16.70
C LEU A 89 -12.54 -8.00 17.27
N LYS A 90 -11.65 -8.72 17.95
CA LYS A 90 -11.86 -10.08 18.48
C LYS A 90 -12.14 -11.14 17.39
N ARG A 91 -11.86 -10.84 16.12
CA ARG A 91 -12.01 -11.76 14.97
C ARG A 91 -10.72 -12.57 14.76
N CYS A 92 -10.36 -13.36 15.77
CA CYS A 92 -9.07 -14.06 15.81
C CYS A 92 -8.87 -15.11 14.69
N SER A 93 -9.95 -15.74 14.21
CA SER A 93 -9.89 -16.70 13.10
C SER A 93 -9.38 -16.03 11.83
N GLU A 94 -9.93 -14.87 11.49
CA GLU A 94 -9.56 -14.10 10.30
C GLU A 94 -8.21 -13.39 10.48
N ALA A 95 -7.90 -12.94 11.70
CA ALA A 95 -6.60 -12.36 12.02
C ALA A 95 -5.45 -13.34 11.74
N LYS A 96 -5.60 -14.61 12.14
CA LYS A 96 -4.60 -15.66 11.86
C LYS A 96 -4.37 -15.87 10.37
N ILE A 97 -5.45 -15.83 9.57
CA ILE A 97 -5.35 -15.95 8.11
C ILE A 97 -4.55 -14.76 7.55
N ALA A 98 -4.86 -13.53 7.99
CA ALA A 98 -4.17 -12.33 7.55
C ALA A 98 -2.67 -12.34 7.91
N TRP A 99 -2.31 -12.73 9.13
CA TRP A 99 -0.92 -12.86 9.55
C TRP A 99 -0.16 -13.97 8.83
N SER A 100 -0.82 -15.08 8.52
CA SER A 100 -0.24 -16.16 7.70
C SER A 100 0.08 -15.68 6.29
N GLU A 101 -0.83 -14.92 5.67
CA GLU A 101 -0.60 -14.31 4.36
C GLU A 101 0.53 -13.26 4.39
N ALA A 102 0.65 -12.49 5.48
CA ALA A 102 1.79 -11.58 5.69
C ALA A 102 3.11 -12.36 5.82
N CYS A 103 3.12 -13.45 6.58
CA CYS A 103 4.30 -14.30 6.78
C CYS A 103 4.80 -14.90 5.46
N LYS A 104 3.91 -15.44 4.62
CA LYS A 104 4.26 -15.97 3.29
C LYS A 104 4.95 -14.93 2.40
N ARG A 105 4.66 -13.65 2.61
CA ARG A 105 5.20 -12.51 1.85
C ARG A 105 6.46 -11.90 2.49
N GLY A 106 7.07 -12.56 3.47
CA GLY A 106 8.36 -12.17 4.06
C GLY A 106 8.27 -11.33 5.35
N GLN A 107 7.07 -11.13 5.91
CA GLN A 107 6.91 -10.45 7.20
C GLN A 107 7.13 -11.44 8.36
N ALA A 108 8.38 -11.55 8.80
CA ALA A 108 8.75 -12.48 9.89
C ALA A 108 8.08 -12.14 11.23
N MET A 109 7.71 -10.87 11.47
CA MET A 109 7.03 -10.46 12.71
C MET A 109 5.57 -10.95 12.72
N ALA A 110 4.90 -10.98 11.57
CA ALA A 110 3.55 -11.52 11.45
C ALA A 110 3.47 -13.03 11.71
N CYS A 111 4.55 -13.79 11.42
CA CYS A 111 4.62 -15.23 11.72
C CYS A 111 4.43 -15.55 13.20
N LYS A 112 4.92 -14.66 14.08
CA LYS A 112 4.85 -14.80 15.54
C LYS A 112 3.61 -14.13 16.15
N ALA A 113 2.76 -13.52 15.32
CA ALA A 113 1.59 -12.82 15.80
C ALA A 113 0.54 -13.81 16.31
N VAL A 114 0.19 -13.67 17.59
CA VAL A 114 -0.86 -14.44 18.24
C VAL A 114 -1.99 -13.49 18.57
N CYS A 115 -3.23 -13.92 18.34
CA CYS A 115 -4.40 -13.12 18.70
C CYS A 115 -4.47 -12.99 20.23
N LYS A 116 -3.96 -11.86 20.75
CA LYS A 116 -3.94 -11.53 22.18
C LYS A 116 -5.29 -11.09 22.74
N ALA A 117 -6.40 -11.31 22.04
CA ALA A 117 -7.74 -11.06 22.57
C ALA A 117 -8.06 -11.82 23.89
N GLN A 118 -7.14 -12.66 24.39
CA GLN A 118 -7.18 -13.32 25.69
C GLN A 118 -6.09 -12.87 26.70
N MET A 119 -5.41 -11.73 26.50
CA MET A 119 -4.59 -11.14 27.57
C MET A 119 -5.12 -9.75 27.95
N PRO A 120 -5.59 -9.55 29.20
CA PRO A 120 -6.02 -8.24 29.68
C PRO A 120 -4.83 -7.28 29.66
N ALA A 121 -5.13 -6.01 29.41
CA ALA A 121 -4.18 -4.89 29.49
C ALA A 121 -3.26 -5.08 30.71
N LYS A 122 -1.95 -5.16 30.46
CA LYS A 122 -0.99 -5.01 31.54
C LYS A 122 -0.87 -3.51 31.83
N GLN A 123 -1.15 -3.21 33.11
CA GLN A 123 -1.06 -1.93 33.81
C GLN A 123 0.24 -1.18 33.52
#